data_AF-A0A7J8N8L2-F1
#
_entry.id   AF-A0A7J8N8L2-F1
#
_cell.length_a   1.000
_cell.length_b   1.000
_cell.length_c   1.000
_cell.angle_alpha   90.00
_cell.angle_beta   90.00
_cell.angle_gamma   90.00
#
_symmetry.space_group_name_H-M   'P 1'
#
loop_
_entity.id
_entity.type
_entity.pdbx_description
1 polymer ?
#
loop_
_entity_poly.entity_id
_entity_poly.type
_entity_poly.pdbx_seq_one_letter_code
_entity_poly.pdbx_strand_id
1 'polypeptide(L)'
;MPVGYVQIPVGIAGPLLLNGREYSVPMATTEGCLVASTNRGCKAIHLSGGATSILLKDGMTRAPVVRFSTAKRAAELKFYLEDPENFDTLAVVFNRSSRFGRLQSIKCAIAGKNLYLRFTCSTGDAMGMNMVSKGVQNVLDFLQTDFPDMDVIGISGNFCSDKKPAAVNWIEGRGKSVVCEAIIEGDVVRKVLKTSVESLVELNMLKNLTGSAMAGALGGFNAHASNIVTAIYIATGQDPAQNVESSHCITMMEAVNDGKDLHISVTMPSVEVIDCVPFWLSKTMV
;
A
#
# COMPACT_ATOMS: atom_id res chain seq x y z
N MET A 1 1.73 12.94 -28.36
CA MET A 1 0.86 14.10 -28.62
C MET A 1 -0.50 13.80 -28.03
N PRO A 2 -1.03 14.61 -27.10
CA PRO A 2 -2.39 14.47 -26.59
C PRO A 2 -3.42 14.78 -27.68
N VAL A 3 -4.53 14.03 -27.74
CA VAL A 3 -5.59 14.18 -28.77
C VAL A 3 -6.96 14.55 -28.20
N GLY A 4 -7.09 14.68 -26.88
CA GLY A 4 -8.36 14.96 -26.18
C GLY A 4 -8.31 14.53 -24.72
N TYR A 5 -9.50 14.40 -24.10
CA TYR A 5 -9.67 13.89 -22.74
C TYR A 5 -10.90 12.97 -22.66
N VAL A 6 -10.92 12.12 -21.64
CA VAL A 6 -12.07 11.26 -21.31
C VAL A 6 -12.76 11.82 -20.08
N GLN A 7 -14.09 11.93 -20.11
CA GLN A 7 -14.88 12.36 -18.95
C GLN A 7 -15.33 11.14 -18.15
N ILE A 8 -15.06 11.16 -16.85
CA ILE A 8 -15.53 10.14 -15.90
C ILE A 8 -16.39 10.86 -14.85
N PRO A 9 -17.62 10.40 -14.55
CA PRO A 9 -18.45 10.99 -13.51
C PRO A 9 -17.74 10.96 -12.16
N VAL A 10 -17.82 12.07 -11.41
CA VAL A 10 -17.26 12.19 -10.06
C VAL A 10 -18.40 12.44 -9.06
N GLY A 11 -18.55 11.54 -8.11
CA GLY A 11 -19.44 11.68 -6.96
C GLY A 11 -18.69 12.00 -5.68
N ILE A 12 -19.42 12.32 -4.61
CA ILE A 12 -18.88 12.53 -3.27
C ILE A 12 -19.54 11.55 -2.31
N ALA A 13 -18.74 10.87 -1.50
CA ALA A 13 -19.19 10.11 -0.34
C ALA A 13 -18.77 10.82 0.95
N GLY A 14 -19.69 11.00 1.91
CA GLY A 14 -19.37 11.60 3.20
C GLY A 14 -20.55 12.25 3.94
N PRO A 15 -20.28 12.87 5.10
CA PRO A 15 -18.96 13.02 5.71
C PRO A 15 -18.41 11.69 6.25
N LEU A 16 -17.14 11.39 5.97
CA LEU A 16 -16.39 10.34 6.64
C LEU A 16 -15.71 10.96 7.88
N LEU A 17 -16.15 10.58 9.08
CA LEU A 17 -15.50 10.97 10.33
C LEU A 17 -14.33 10.02 10.59
N LEU A 18 -13.10 10.52 10.45
CA LEU A 18 -11.87 9.77 10.60
C LEU A 18 -10.87 10.56 11.45
N ASN A 19 -10.34 9.95 12.51
CA ASN A 19 -9.39 10.60 13.44
C ASN A 19 -9.88 11.97 13.95
N GLY A 20 -11.18 12.06 14.26
CA GLY A 20 -11.82 13.30 14.74
C GLY A 20 -12.02 14.39 13.69
N ARG A 21 -11.85 14.10 12.40
CA ARG A 21 -12.04 15.06 11.30
C ARG A 21 -13.01 14.51 10.25
N GLU A 22 -13.78 15.40 9.64
CA GLU A 22 -14.72 15.03 8.57
C GLU A 22 -14.11 15.22 7.19
N TYR A 23 -14.31 14.23 6.33
CA TYR A 23 -13.86 14.25 4.94
C TYR A 23 -15.03 14.07 3.97
N SER A 24 -15.03 14.85 2.90
CA SER A 24 -15.81 14.59 1.69
C SER A 24 -14.90 13.88 0.70
N VAL A 25 -15.20 12.61 0.41
CA VAL A 25 -14.33 11.75 -0.41
C VAL A 25 -14.77 11.80 -1.88
N PRO A 26 -13.97 12.39 -2.79
CA PRO A 26 -14.29 12.39 -4.21
C PRO A 26 -14.04 10.99 -4.81
N MET A 27 -14.97 10.51 -5.63
CA MET A 27 -14.93 9.18 -6.24
C MET A 27 -15.31 9.27 -7.72
N ALA A 28 -14.36 9.00 -8.60
CA ALA A 28 -14.56 8.98 -10.05
C ALA A 28 -14.88 7.56 -10.52
N THR A 29 -16.11 7.31 -10.97
CA THR A 29 -16.55 5.97 -11.35
C THR A 29 -17.72 6.01 -12.34
N THR A 30 -17.81 4.97 -13.16
CA THR A 30 -18.98 4.67 -13.99
C THR A 30 -19.81 3.50 -13.42
N GLU A 31 -19.34 2.86 -12.35
CA GLU A 31 -20.06 1.79 -11.67
C GLU A 31 -21.24 2.36 -10.88
N GLY A 32 -22.45 1.96 -11.27
CA GLY A 32 -23.69 2.33 -10.57
C GLY A 32 -23.65 1.90 -9.11
N CYS A 33 -24.30 2.67 -8.24
CA CYS A 33 -24.41 2.43 -6.81
C CYS A 33 -23.10 2.47 -5.99
N LEU A 34 -21.89 2.52 -6.61
CA LEU A 34 -20.63 2.52 -5.85
C LEU A 34 -20.57 3.69 -4.85
N VAL A 35 -20.75 4.92 -5.34
CA VAL A 35 -20.72 6.12 -4.48
C VAL A 35 -21.82 6.08 -3.42
N ALA A 36 -23.03 5.64 -3.78
CA ALA A 36 -24.15 5.55 -2.85
C ALA A 36 -23.90 4.50 -1.73
N SER A 37 -23.28 3.36 -2.09
CA SER A 37 -22.89 2.32 -1.15
C SER A 37 -21.80 2.80 -0.20
N THR A 38 -20.75 3.44 -0.73
CA THR A 38 -19.69 4.05 0.09
C THR A 38 -20.27 5.11 1.04
N ASN A 39 -21.16 5.97 0.54
CA ASN A 39 -21.82 7.00 1.35
C ASN A 39 -22.66 6.41 2.51
N ARG A 40 -23.33 5.28 2.27
CA ARG A 40 -24.05 4.53 3.31
C ARG A 40 -23.09 3.98 4.37
N GLY A 41 -21.91 3.52 3.97
CA GLY A 41 -20.83 3.13 4.89
C GLY A 41 -20.33 4.30 5.74
N CYS A 42 -20.03 5.46 5.11
CA CYS A 42 -19.65 6.68 5.82
C CYS A 42 -20.71 7.08 6.86
N LYS A 43 -22.00 7.01 6.50
CA LYS A 43 -23.10 7.29 7.43
C LYS A 43 -23.10 6.33 8.64
N ALA A 44 -22.86 5.04 8.43
CA ALA A 44 -22.83 4.07 9.53
C ALA A 44 -21.66 4.35 10.49
N ILE A 45 -20.48 4.62 9.94
CA ILE A 45 -19.28 5.00 10.70
C ILE A 45 -19.53 6.29 11.49
N HIS A 46 -20.04 7.32 10.82
CA HIS A 46 -20.27 8.62 11.43
C HIS A 46 -21.29 8.57 12.58
N LEU A 47 -22.40 7.84 12.39
CA LEU A 47 -23.41 7.65 13.44
C LEU A 47 -22.90 6.86 14.64
N SER A 48 -21.78 6.15 14.51
CA SER A 48 -21.18 5.33 15.58
C SER A 48 -19.91 5.97 16.16
N GLY A 49 -19.73 7.28 15.97
CA GLY A 49 -18.61 8.03 16.58
C GLY A 49 -17.34 8.14 15.73
N GLY A 50 -17.34 7.59 14.50
CA GLY A 50 -16.24 7.70 13.56
C GLY A 50 -15.30 6.50 13.54
N ALA A 51 -14.26 6.61 12.72
CA ALA A 51 -13.19 5.62 12.58
C ALA A 51 -11.85 6.19 13.04
N THR A 52 -10.91 5.28 13.35
CA THR A 52 -9.53 5.61 13.69
C THR A 52 -8.60 4.94 12.67
N SER A 53 -7.68 5.69 12.06
CA SER A 53 -6.63 5.13 11.19
C SER A 53 -5.23 5.43 11.69
N ILE A 54 -4.31 4.49 11.46
CA ILE A 54 -2.92 4.55 11.89
C ILE A 54 -2.01 4.17 10.72
N LEU A 55 -1.06 5.05 10.40
CA LEU A 55 0.03 4.77 9.47
C LEU A 55 1.11 3.94 10.17
N LEU A 56 1.26 2.69 9.75
CA LEU A 56 2.19 1.72 10.33
C LEU A 56 3.58 1.79 9.67
N LYS A 57 3.62 2.09 8.38
CA LYS A 57 4.87 2.17 7.61
C LYS A 57 4.72 3.13 6.44
N ASP A 58 5.80 3.82 6.10
CA ASP A 58 5.91 4.66 4.92
C ASP A 58 7.27 4.45 4.25
N GLY A 59 7.27 3.74 3.13
CA GLY A 59 8.49 3.41 2.39
C GLY A 59 8.22 2.89 0.99
N MET A 60 8.64 3.64 -0.02
CA MET A 60 8.62 3.20 -1.41
C MET A 60 9.80 2.27 -1.69
N THR A 61 9.61 1.32 -2.61
CA THR A 61 10.62 0.31 -2.91
C THR A 61 11.10 0.34 -4.36
N ARG A 62 12.38 0.01 -4.55
CA ARG A 62 12.97 -0.34 -5.84
C ARG A 62 13.86 -1.55 -5.65
N ALA A 63 13.80 -2.50 -6.58
CA ALA A 63 14.60 -3.70 -6.48
C ALA A 63 15.36 -4.00 -7.77
N PRO A 64 16.63 -3.58 -7.91
CA PRO A 64 17.47 -4.03 -9.00
C PRO A 64 17.77 -5.52 -8.89
N VAL A 65 18.13 -6.09 -10.04
CA VAL A 65 18.69 -7.44 -10.14
C VAL A 65 20.11 -7.33 -10.65
N VAL A 66 21.03 -7.95 -9.92
CA VAL A 66 22.45 -8.04 -10.26
C VAL A 66 22.86 -9.50 -10.39
N ARG A 67 23.95 -9.75 -11.10
CA ARG A 67 24.45 -11.10 -11.38
C ARG A 67 25.95 -11.18 -11.16
N PHE A 68 26.39 -12.34 -10.70
CA PHE A 68 27.80 -12.69 -10.54
C PHE A 68 28.14 -13.97 -11.32
N SER A 69 29.44 -14.32 -11.32
CA SER A 69 29.94 -15.59 -11.88
C SER A 69 29.47 -16.80 -11.08
N THR A 70 29.33 -16.67 -9.76
CA THR A 70 28.97 -17.76 -8.83
C THR A 70 27.95 -17.32 -7.78
N ALA A 71 27.23 -18.30 -7.21
CA ALA A 71 26.30 -18.06 -6.10
C ALA A 71 27.01 -17.60 -4.82
N LYS A 72 28.24 -18.09 -4.57
CA LYS A 72 29.08 -17.64 -3.45
C LYS A 72 29.31 -16.14 -3.52
N ARG A 73 29.67 -15.63 -4.70
CA ARG A 73 29.95 -14.21 -4.89
C ARG A 73 28.71 -13.33 -4.75
N ALA A 74 27.57 -13.80 -5.24
CA ALA A 74 26.27 -13.15 -4.97
C ALA A 74 25.93 -13.12 -3.46
N ALA A 75 26.27 -14.18 -2.72
CA ALA A 75 26.08 -14.23 -1.28
C ALA A 75 27.00 -13.28 -0.52
N GLU A 76 28.25 -13.09 -0.96
CA GLU A 76 29.17 -12.10 -0.40
C GLU A 76 28.57 -10.68 -0.48
N LEU A 77 27.99 -10.29 -1.62
CA LEU A 77 27.30 -8.99 -1.72
C LEU A 77 26.03 -8.93 -0.85
N LYS A 78 25.24 -10.01 -0.78
CA LYS A 78 24.07 -10.06 0.12
C LYS A 78 24.48 -9.79 1.57
N PHE A 79 25.50 -10.49 2.07
CA PHE A 79 25.94 -10.33 3.45
C PHE A 79 26.50 -8.92 3.69
N TYR A 80 27.25 -8.38 2.74
CA TYR A 80 27.71 -7.00 2.83
C TYR A 80 26.56 -5.98 2.96
N LEU A 81 25.52 -6.12 2.13
CA LEU A 81 24.37 -5.19 2.10
C LEU A 81 23.42 -5.32 3.30
N GLU A 82 23.36 -6.49 3.93
CA GLU A 82 22.51 -6.75 5.10
C GLU A 82 23.27 -6.64 6.43
N ASP A 83 24.58 -6.40 6.39
CA ASP A 83 25.38 -6.13 7.57
C ASP A 83 25.06 -4.72 8.13
N PRO A 84 24.59 -4.62 9.39
CA PRO A 84 24.31 -3.35 10.03
C PRO A 84 25.50 -2.38 10.04
N GLU A 85 26.74 -2.87 10.07
CA GLU A 85 27.95 -2.02 10.10
C GLU A 85 28.14 -1.25 8.77
N ASN A 86 27.62 -1.77 7.66
CA ASN A 86 27.73 -1.14 6.34
C ASN A 86 26.54 -0.22 6.03
N PHE A 87 25.44 -0.32 6.77
CA PHE A 87 24.19 0.38 6.46
C PHE A 87 24.37 1.90 6.40
N ASP A 88 25.09 2.50 7.36
CA ASP A 88 25.28 3.95 7.40
C ASP A 88 26.02 4.48 6.17
N THR A 89 27.04 3.75 5.71
CA THR A 89 27.77 4.09 4.48
C THR A 89 26.86 4.02 3.26
N LEU A 90 26.09 2.94 3.13
CA LEU A 90 25.13 2.75 2.04
C LEU A 90 24.04 3.82 2.05
N ALA A 91 23.54 4.17 3.24
CA ALA A 91 22.56 5.22 3.44
C ALA A 91 23.11 6.59 3.05
N VAL A 92 24.36 6.93 3.41
CA VAL A 92 25.00 8.18 2.98
C VAL A 92 25.08 8.26 1.46
N VAL A 93 25.50 7.18 0.79
CA VAL A 93 25.59 7.13 -0.68
C VAL A 93 24.21 7.28 -1.33
N PHE A 94 23.21 6.55 -0.85
CA PHE A 94 21.84 6.62 -1.34
C PHE A 94 21.25 8.03 -1.18
N ASN A 95 21.38 8.60 0.03
CA ASN A 95 20.74 9.85 0.43
C ASN A 95 21.35 11.08 -0.27
N ARG A 96 22.57 10.99 -0.84
CA ARG A 96 23.15 12.07 -1.68
C ARG A 96 22.31 12.41 -2.90
N SER A 97 21.47 11.47 -3.37
CA SER A 97 20.64 11.67 -4.56
C SER A 97 19.48 12.65 -4.35
N SER A 98 19.03 12.87 -3.10
CA SER A 98 17.82 13.63 -2.79
C SER A 98 17.79 14.17 -1.36
N ARG A 99 17.22 15.38 -1.18
CA ARG A 99 16.98 15.94 0.16
C ARG A 99 15.89 15.21 0.94
N PHE A 100 14.96 14.55 0.26
CA PHE A 100 13.81 13.85 0.86
C PHE A 100 14.03 12.34 1.00
N GLY A 101 14.79 11.76 0.07
CA GLY A 101 15.05 10.32 0.03
C GLY A 101 15.87 9.88 1.23
N ARG A 102 15.32 9.01 2.08
CA ARG A 102 16.08 8.38 3.17
C ARG A 102 15.99 6.87 3.06
N LEU A 103 17.12 6.22 2.83
CA LEU A 103 17.23 4.77 2.88
C LEU A 103 16.78 4.27 4.27
N GLN A 104 15.89 3.29 4.29
CA GLN A 104 15.38 2.66 5.51
C GLN A 104 15.91 1.23 5.66
N SER A 105 15.97 0.47 4.56
CA SER A 105 16.48 -0.90 4.58
C SER A 105 16.83 -1.40 3.18
N ILE A 106 17.66 -2.43 3.10
CA ILE A 106 17.93 -3.20 1.88
C ILE A 106 17.67 -4.67 2.22
N LYS A 107 16.72 -5.30 1.55
CA LYS A 107 16.42 -6.73 1.72
C LYS A 107 16.79 -7.51 0.49
N CYS A 108 17.63 -8.52 0.64
CA CYS A 108 18.20 -9.25 -0.48
C CYS A 108 17.58 -10.64 -0.64
N ALA A 109 17.26 -11.03 -1.87
CA ALA A 109 16.89 -12.40 -2.23
C ALA A 109 17.84 -12.97 -3.29
N ILE A 110 18.31 -14.21 -3.11
CA ILE A 110 19.24 -14.87 -4.04
C ILE A 110 18.51 -15.96 -4.83
N ALA A 111 18.77 -16.00 -6.14
CA ALA A 111 18.38 -17.10 -7.02
C ALA A 111 19.61 -17.55 -7.84
N GLY A 112 20.31 -18.57 -7.33
CA GLY A 112 21.58 -19.02 -7.91
C GLY A 112 22.63 -17.92 -7.86
N LYS A 113 23.11 -17.48 -9.03
CA LYS A 113 24.11 -16.41 -9.17
C LYS A 113 23.50 -15.00 -9.36
N ASN A 114 22.17 -14.89 -9.29
CA ASN A 114 21.45 -13.62 -9.36
C ASN A 114 21.03 -13.17 -7.96
N LEU A 115 21.09 -11.87 -7.72
CA LEU A 115 20.75 -11.23 -6.46
C LEU A 115 19.76 -10.09 -6.71
N TYR A 116 18.65 -10.10 -5.97
CA TYR A 116 17.58 -9.11 -6.04
C TYR A 116 17.62 -8.24 -4.78
N LEU A 117 17.81 -6.94 -4.95
CA LEU A 117 18.15 -6.02 -3.85
C LEU A 117 16.96 -5.11 -3.56
N ARG A 118 16.05 -5.43 -2.66
CA ARG A 118 14.89 -4.58 -2.38
C ARG A 118 15.24 -3.42 -1.45
N PHE A 119 15.54 -2.26 -2.02
CA PHE A 119 15.71 -1.01 -1.29
C PHE A 119 14.36 -0.48 -0.85
N THR A 120 14.24 -0.10 0.41
CA THR A 120 13.09 0.62 0.97
C THR A 120 13.55 2.00 1.42
N CYS A 121 12.83 3.05 1.04
CA CYS A 121 13.17 4.40 1.42
C CYS A 121 11.94 5.29 1.62
N SER A 122 12.06 6.28 2.51
CA SER A 122 11.07 7.36 2.57
C SER A 122 11.29 8.34 1.43
N THR A 123 10.22 8.97 0.97
CA THR A 123 10.22 9.80 -0.24
C THR A 123 9.60 11.18 -0.03
N GLY A 124 9.34 11.55 1.24
CA GLY A 124 8.54 12.72 1.60
C GLY A 124 7.11 12.54 1.08
N ASP A 125 6.58 13.61 0.47
CA ASP A 125 5.20 13.68 -0.03
C ASP A 125 5.06 13.15 -1.47
N ALA A 126 6.19 12.81 -2.11
CA ALA A 126 6.20 12.28 -3.48
C ALA A 126 5.95 10.76 -3.49
N MET A 127 5.41 10.22 -4.60
CA MET A 127 5.46 8.77 -4.84
C MET A 127 6.90 8.22 -4.79
N GLY A 128 7.83 9.05 -5.27
CA GLY A 128 9.25 8.83 -5.14
C GLY A 128 9.87 7.82 -6.09
N MET A 129 9.16 7.17 -7.02
CA MET A 129 9.74 6.13 -7.89
C MET A 129 11.01 6.55 -8.66
N ASN A 130 11.06 7.79 -9.16
CA ASN A 130 12.27 8.32 -9.82
C ASN A 130 13.39 8.64 -8.81
N MET A 131 13.01 9.14 -7.63
CA MET A 131 13.93 9.43 -6.54
C MET A 131 14.61 8.16 -6.03
N VAL A 132 13.82 7.10 -5.80
CA VAL A 132 14.32 5.80 -5.36
C VAL A 132 15.27 5.22 -6.40
N SER A 133 14.88 5.21 -7.68
CA SER A 133 15.73 4.66 -8.75
C SER A 133 17.08 5.36 -8.84
N LYS A 134 17.12 6.69 -8.66
CA LYS A 134 18.39 7.45 -8.65
C LYS A 134 19.26 7.11 -7.43
N GLY A 135 18.65 7.01 -6.25
CA GLY A 135 19.37 6.61 -5.03
C GLY A 135 19.95 5.20 -5.14
N VAL A 136 19.18 4.27 -5.71
CA VAL A 136 19.65 2.90 -6.00
C VAL A 136 20.83 2.92 -6.97
N GLN A 137 20.75 3.68 -8.06
CA GLN A 137 21.84 3.75 -9.03
C GLN A 137 23.14 4.21 -8.38
N ASN A 138 23.09 5.25 -7.54
CA ASN A 138 24.28 5.73 -6.81
C ASN A 138 24.91 4.64 -5.92
N VAL A 139 24.09 3.82 -5.26
CA VAL A 139 24.58 2.72 -4.43
C VAL A 139 25.20 1.64 -5.32
N LEU A 140 24.59 1.29 -6.45
CA LEU A 140 25.16 0.32 -7.39
C LEU A 140 26.50 0.80 -7.95
N ASP A 141 26.62 2.08 -8.29
CA ASP A 141 27.88 2.68 -8.79
C ASP A 141 28.97 2.68 -7.71
N PHE A 142 28.61 2.93 -6.44
CA PHE A 142 29.53 2.81 -5.32
C PHE A 142 30.05 1.39 -5.14
N LEU A 143 29.14 0.39 -5.19
CA LEU A 143 29.47 -1.03 -5.03
C LEU A 143 30.38 -1.57 -6.14
N GLN A 144 30.38 -0.98 -7.34
CA GLN A 144 31.27 -1.39 -8.43
C GLN A 144 32.76 -1.28 -8.08
N THR A 145 33.13 -0.49 -7.07
CA THR A 145 34.53 -0.39 -6.61
C THR A 145 35.00 -1.69 -5.95
N ASP A 146 34.18 -2.26 -5.05
CA ASP A 146 34.52 -3.47 -4.27
C ASP A 146 33.98 -4.77 -4.91
N PHE A 147 32.99 -4.62 -5.81
CA PHE A 147 32.37 -5.68 -6.59
C PHE A 147 32.44 -5.37 -8.10
N PRO A 148 33.64 -5.22 -8.69
CA PRO A 148 33.80 -4.88 -10.11
C PRO A 148 33.32 -6.00 -11.05
N ASP A 149 33.09 -7.20 -10.51
CA ASP A 149 32.54 -8.35 -11.21
C ASP A 149 30.99 -8.42 -11.16
N MET A 150 30.34 -7.40 -10.58
CA MET A 150 28.89 -7.27 -10.52
C MET A 150 28.31 -6.80 -11.86
N ASP A 151 27.48 -7.65 -12.47
CA ASP A 151 26.72 -7.32 -13.67
C ASP A 151 25.31 -6.82 -13.31
N VAL A 152 25.02 -5.54 -13.58
CA VAL A 152 23.70 -4.94 -13.30
C VAL A 152 22.74 -5.26 -14.45
N ILE A 153 21.94 -6.31 -14.26
CA ILE A 153 20.98 -6.77 -15.28
C ILE A 153 19.83 -5.78 -15.48
N GLY A 154 19.40 -5.11 -14.40
CA GLY A 154 18.39 -4.07 -14.52
C GLY A 154 18.01 -3.44 -13.19
N ILE A 155 17.58 -2.17 -13.25
CA ILE A 155 17.17 -1.39 -12.06
C ILE A 155 15.84 -1.86 -11.46
N SER A 156 15.04 -2.59 -12.24
CA SER A 156 13.81 -3.23 -11.79
C SER A 156 13.81 -4.71 -12.14
N GLY A 157 14.20 -5.55 -11.19
CA GLY A 157 14.14 -7.01 -11.26
C GLY A 157 12.79 -7.61 -10.84
N ASN A 158 11.71 -6.82 -10.89
CA ASN A 158 10.36 -7.19 -10.44
C ASN A 158 10.20 -7.58 -8.97
N PHE A 159 11.24 -7.49 -8.14
CA PHE A 159 11.19 -7.74 -6.70
C PHE A 159 10.78 -6.50 -5.87
N CYS A 160 10.38 -5.40 -6.52
CA CYS A 160 9.87 -4.22 -5.82
C CYS A 160 8.56 -4.53 -5.06
N SER A 161 7.52 -5.16 -5.60
CA SER A 161 7.09 -5.26 -7.01
C SER A 161 6.23 -4.05 -7.36
N ASP A 162 6.08 -3.68 -8.63
CA ASP A 162 5.33 -2.47 -9.05
C ASP A 162 4.34 -2.78 -10.16
N LYS A 163 3.04 -2.55 -9.92
CA LYS A 163 1.91 -2.88 -10.82
C LYS A 163 1.77 -4.38 -11.11
N LYS A 164 2.21 -5.26 -10.22
CA LYS A 164 2.08 -6.73 -10.32
C LYS A 164 1.67 -7.33 -8.96
N PRO A 165 0.74 -8.29 -8.92
CA PRO A 165 0.41 -8.98 -7.67
C PRO A 165 1.65 -9.72 -7.15
N ALA A 166 2.10 -9.38 -5.95
CA ALA A 166 3.31 -9.95 -5.37
C ALA A 166 3.24 -10.07 -3.85
N ALA A 167 3.57 -11.26 -3.33
CA ALA A 167 3.51 -11.58 -1.91
C ALA A 167 4.44 -10.68 -1.07
N VAL A 168 5.55 -10.25 -1.66
CA VAL A 168 6.50 -9.36 -0.98
C VAL A 168 5.86 -8.03 -0.60
N ASN A 169 4.92 -7.50 -1.40
CA ASN A 169 4.22 -6.26 -1.06
C ASN A 169 3.17 -6.47 0.02
N TRP A 170 2.54 -7.66 0.05
CA TRP A 170 1.61 -8.05 1.12
C TRP A 170 2.32 -8.19 2.46
N ILE A 171 3.46 -8.90 2.48
CA ILE A 171 4.17 -9.28 3.71
C ILE A 171 5.02 -8.12 4.25
N GLU A 172 5.76 -7.45 3.37
CA GLU A 172 6.75 -6.45 3.79
C GLU A 172 6.23 -5.00 3.65
N GLY A 173 5.07 -4.82 3.03
CA GLY A 173 4.54 -3.52 2.65
C GLY A 173 5.27 -2.87 1.47
N ARG A 174 4.64 -1.82 0.90
CA ARG A 174 5.19 -0.94 -0.15
C ARG A 174 4.39 0.36 -0.23
N GLY A 175 5.05 1.51 -0.22
CA GLY A 175 4.34 2.78 -0.05
C GLY A 175 3.88 2.91 1.40
N LYS A 176 2.58 3.11 1.61
CA LYS A 176 1.99 3.29 2.94
C LYS A 176 1.29 2.02 3.41
N SER A 177 1.62 1.57 4.62
CA SER A 177 0.92 0.48 5.30
C SER A 177 -0.01 1.08 6.36
N VAL A 178 -1.31 0.83 6.25
CA VAL A 178 -2.32 1.44 7.13
C VAL A 178 -3.27 0.41 7.68
N VAL A 179 -3.69 0.64 8.92
CA VAL A 179 -4.85 0.00 9.53
C VAL A 179 -5.89 1.06 9.87
N CYS A 180 -7.17 0.73 9.65
CA CYS A 180 -8.30 1.57 10.03
C CYS A 180 -9.35 0.70 10.71
N GLU A 181 -9.95 1.20 11.79
CA GLU A 181 -10.99 0.50 12.55
C GLU A 181 -12.14 1.41 12.96
N ALA A 182 -13.31 0.79 13.18
CA ALA A 182 -14.49 1.44 13.75
C ALA A 182 -15.32 0.43 14.54
N ILE A 183 -16.07 0.91 15.52
CA ILE A 183 -17.15 0.16 16.16
C ILE A 183 -18.45 0.70 15.60
N ILE A 184 -19.28 -0.15 15.02
CA ILE A 184 -20.60 0.20 14.49
C ILE A 184 -21.65 -0.30 15.45
N GLU A 185 -22.44 0.61 16.00
CA GLU A 185 -23.50 0.27 16.96
C GLU A 185 -24.52 -0.68 16.33
N GLY A 186 -24.98 -1.69 17.08
CA GLY A 186 -25.93 -2.69 16.59
C GLY A 186 -27.21 -2.10 16.01
N ASP A 187 -27.68 -0.99 16.59
CA ASP A 187 -28.81 -0.21 16.10
C ASP A 187 -28.56 0.38 14.70
N VAL A 188 -27.34 0.88 14.46
CA VAL A 188 -26.89 1.41 13.17
C VAL A 188 -26.73 0.28 12.15
N VAL A 189 -26.19 -0.87 12.55
CA VAL A 189 -26.12 -2.07 11.68
C VAL A 189 -27.53 -2.45 11.19
N ARG A 190 -28.52 -2.52 12.09
CA ARG A 190 -29.91 -2.85 11.71
C ARG A 190 -30.58 -1.75 10.89
N LYS A 191 -30.52 -0.50 11.33
CA LYS A 191 -31.26 0.61 10.73
C LYS A 191 -30.61 1.12 9.44
N VAL A 192 -29.28 1.18 9.37
CA VAL A 192 -28.54 1.73 8.23
C VAL A 192 -28.07 0.61 7.32
N LEU A 193 -27.39 -0.42 7.83
CA LEU A 193 -26.84 -1.52 7.01
C LEU A 193 -27.87 -2.61 6.68
N LYS A 194 -29.04 -2.58 7.34
CA LYS A 194 -30.18 -3.48 7.07
C LYS A 194 -29.81 -4.96 7.20
N THR A 195 -29.00 -5.27 8.22
CA THR A 195 -28.52 -6.62 8.55
C THR A 195 -28.30 -6.75 10.06
N SER A 196 -27.76 -7.88 10.53
CA SER A 196 -27.33 -8.11 11.91
C SER A 196 -25.79 -8.16 12.01
N VAL A 197 -25.27 -7.99 13.23
CA VAL A 197 -23.83 -8.14 13.52
C VAL A 197 -23.37 -9.57 13.23
N GLU A 198 -24.11 -10.56 13.73
CA GLU A 198 -23.84 -11.98 13.53
C GLU A 198 -23.70 -12.35 12.05
N SER A 199 -24.66 -11.93 11.21
CA SER A 199 -24.62 -12.22 9.77
C SER A 199 -23.45 -11.55 9.06
N LEU A 200 -23.01 -10.37 9.51
CA LEU A 200 -21.84 -9.71 8.94
C LEU A 200 -20.54 -10.42 9.31
N VAL A 201 -20.40 -10.83 10.58
CA VAL A 201 -19.22 -11.58 11.05
C VAL A 201 -19.13 -12.92 10.31
N GLU A 202 -20.23 -13.67 10.23
CA GLU A 202 -20.28 -14.94 9.51
C GLU A 202 -19.96 -14.74 8.01
N LEU A 203 -20.56 -13.74 7.37
CA LEU A 203 -20.28 -13.41 5.97
C LEU A 203 -18.80 -13.06 5.75
N ASN A 204 -18.19 -12.28 6.66
CA ASN A 204 -16.78 -11.93 6.56
C ASN A 204 -15.90 -13.19 6.63
N MET A 205 -16.17 -14.06 7.61
CA MET A 205 -15.45 -15.33 7.77
C MET A 205 -15.57 -16.21 6.52
N LEU A 206 -16.79 -16.45 6.04
CA LEU A 206 -17.02 -17.36 4.91
C LEU A 206 -16.53 -16.76 3.58
N LYS A 207 -16.69 -15.45 3.37
CA LYS A 207 -16.41 -14.81 2.08
C LYS A 207 -15.00 -14.25 1.98
N ASN A 208 -14.62 -13.36 2.90
CA ASN A 208 -13.35 -12.63 2.83
C ASN A 208 -12.17 -13.47 3.28
N LEU A 209 -12.38 -14.42 4.20
CA LEU A 209 -11.32 -15.30 4.68
C LEU A 209 -11.36 -16.65 3.97
N THR A 210 -12.36 -17.49 4.26
CA THR A 210 -12.45 -18.85 3.71
C THR A 210 -12.56 -18.83 2.19
N GLY A 211 -13.47 -18.03 1.62
CA GLY A 211 -13.64 -17.91 0.17
C GLY A 211 -12.36 -17.47 -0.55
N SER A 212 -11.70 -16.42 -0.05
CA SER A 212 -10.40 -15.96 -0.59
C SER A 212 -9.29 -17.00 -0.42
N ALA A 213 -9.25 -17.74 0.69
CA ALA A 213 -8.30 -18.83 0.89
C ALA A 213 -8.53 -19.97 -0.12
N MET A 214 -9.78 -20.38 -0.33
CA MET A 214 -10.15 -21.39 -1.34
C MET A 214 -9.79 -20.95 -2.76
N ALA A 215 -9.86 -19.64 -3.04
CA ALA A 215 -9.48 -19.08 -4.33
C ALA A 215 -7.96 -18.92 -4.52
N GLY A 216 -7.14 -19.16 -3.49
CA GLY A 216 -5.71 -18.88 -3.54
C GLY A 216 -5.40 -17.38 -3.70
N ALA A 217 -6.24 -16.51 -3.13
CA ALA A 217 -6.10 -15.07 -3.27
C ALA A 217 -4.83 -14.56 -2.59
N LEU A 218 -4.11 -13.66 -3.27
CA LEU A 218 -2.92 -12.99 -2.75
C LEU A 218 -3.28 -11.58 -2.28
N GLY A 219 -3.31 -11.35 -0.97
CA GLY A 219 -3.66 -10.05 -0.39
C GLY A 219 -5.11 -9.60 -0.62
N GLY A 220 -5.96 -10.47 -1.19
CA GLY A 220 -7.35 -10.21 -1.54
C GLY A 220 -8.35 -10.73 -0.51
N PHE A 221 -8.13 -10.46 0.78
CA PHE A 221 -9.00 -10.91 1.87
C PHE A 221 -10.06 -9.84 2.22
N ASN A 222 -10.71 -9.31 1.20
CA ASN A 222 -11.64 -8.19 1.28
C ASN A 222 -12.77 -8.35 0.26
N ALA A 223 -13.78 -7.47 0.33
CA ALA A 223 -14.90 -7.52 -0.60
C ALA A 223 -14.65 -6.80 -1.91
N HIS A 224 -14.24 -5.53 -1.85
CA HIS A 224 -14.12 -4.67 -3.03
C HIS A 224 -13.23 -3.45 -2.79
N ALA A 225 -12.13 -3.61 -2.03
CA ALA A 225 -11.20 -2.50 -1.76
C ALA A 225 -10.71 -1.83 -3.06
N SER A 226 -10.51 -2.64 -4.11
CA SER A 226 -10.15 -2.19 -5.46
C SER A 226 -11.12 -1.14 -6.04
N ASN A 227 -12.43 -1.25 -5.81
CA ASN A 227 -13.38 -0.26 -6.33
C ASN A 227 -13.19 1.10 -5.67
N ILE A 228 -12.97 1.11 -4.35
CA ILE A 228 -12.77 2.34 -3.58
C ILE A 228 -11.44 2.99 -3.95
N VAL A 229 -10.35 2.21 -3.96
CA VAL A 229 -9.01 2.67 -4.34
C VAL A 229 -9.03 3.27 -5.75
N THR A 230 -9.56 2.54 -6.73
CA THR A 230 -9.60 3.01 -8.12
C THR A 230 -10.39 4.31 -8.26
N ALA A 231 -11.56 4.42 -7.63
CA ALA A 231 -12.40 5.60 -7.75
C ALA A 231 -11.75 6.85 -7.14
N ILE A 232 -11.09 6.70 -6.00
CA ILE A 232 -10.35 7.79 -5.36
C ILE A 232 -9.10 8.13 -6.18
N TYR A 233 -8.38 7.14 -6.68
CA TYR A 233 -7.15 7.33 -7.46
C TYR A 233 -7.41 8.16 -8.72
N ILE A 234 -8.43 7.80 -9.49
CA ILE A 234 -8.82 8.54 -10.69
C ILE A 234 -9.25 9.97 -10.32
N ALA A 235 -10.05 10.12 -9.25
CA ALA A 235 -10.54 11.44 -8.82
C ALA A 235 -9.42 12.38 -8.33
N THR A 236 -8.34 11.82 -7.77
CA THR A 236 -7.26 12.57 -7.13
C THR A 236 -5.96 12.58 -7.95
N GLY A 237 -5.99 12.08 -9.19
CA GLY A 237 -4.86 12.14 -10.12
C GLY A 237 -3.71 11.18 -9.78
N GLN A 238 -3.99 10.10 -9.06
CA GLN A 238 -3.03 9.02 -8.78
C GLN A 238 -2.87 8.11 -10.01
N ASP A 239 -1.95 7.14 -9.96
CA ASP A 239 -1.74 6.15 -11.02
C ASP A 239 -2.71 4.96 -10.83
N PRO A 240 -3.77 4.81 -11.66
CA PRO A 240 -4.78 3.77 -11.45
C PRO A 240 -4.22 2.35 -11.66
N ALA A 241 -3.07 2.19 -12.33
CA ALA A 241 -2.46 0.87 -12.50
C ALA A 241 -1.85 0.34 -11.19
N GLN A 242 -1.56 1.21 -10.22
CA GLN A 242 -1.08 0.82 -8.89
C GLN A 242 -2.19 0.24 -8.01
N ASN A 243 -3.46 0.29 -8.44
CA ASN A 243 -4.58 -0.38 -7.78
C ASN A 243 -4.32 -1.89 -7.57
N VAL A 244 -3.55 -2.53 -8.47
CA VAL A 244 -3.17 -3.96 -8.34
C VAL A 244 -2.62 -4.29 -6.96
N GLU A 245 -1.79 -3.41 -6.39
CA GLU A 245 -1.12 -3.64 -5.10
C GLU A 245 -1.71 -2.76 -4.00
N SER A 246 -2.18 -1.55 -4.35
CA SER A 246 -2.80 -0.63 -3.40
C SER A 246 -4.16 -1.13 -2.90
N SER A 247 -4.79 -2.06 -3.63
CA SER A 247 -6.02 -2.74 -3.20
C SER A 247 -5.80 -3.97 -2.32
N HIS A 248 -4.55 -4.35 -2.03
CA HIS A 248 -4.26 -5.36 -1.03
C HIS A 248 -4.89 -4.96 0.30
N CYS A 249 -5.81 -5.78 0.79
CA CYS A 249 -6.60 -5.49 1.96
C CYS A 249 -7.07 -6.78 2.62
N ILE A 250 -6.95 -6.84 3.94
CA ILE A 250 -7.68 -7.80 4.78
C ILE A 250 -8.75 -7.05 5.58
N THR A 251 -9.97 -7.57 5.55
CA THR A 251 -11.10 -7.07 6.34
C THR A 251 -11.40 -8.04 7.47
N MET A 252 -11.36 -7.54 8.69
CA MET A 252 -11.71 -8.30 9.89
C MET A 252 -12.99 -7.73 10.48
N MET A 253 -13.85 -8.61 11.00
CA MET A 253 -15.11 -8.26 11.63
C MET A 253 -15.30 -9.13 12.86
N GLU A 254 -15.57 -8.51 13.99
CA GLU A 254 -15.77 -9.17 15.26
C GLU A 254 -17.00 -8.60 15.98
N ALA A 255 -17.73 -9.46 16.68
CA ALA A 255 -18.83 -9.02 17.53
C ALA A 255 -18.25 -8.56 18.87
N VAL A 256 -18.56 -7.34 19.29
CA VAL A 256 -18.06 -6.73 20.54
C VAL A 256 -19.23 -6.28 21.43
N ASN A 257 -18.93 -5.87 22.66
CA ASN A 257 -19.95 -5.45 23.65
C ASN A 257 -21.04 -6.51 23.85
N ASP A 258 -20.64 -7.73 24.19
CA ASP A 258 -21.53 -8.90 24.34
C ASP A 258 -22.31 -9.25 23.05
N GLY A 259 -21.69 -8.99 21.89
CA GLY A 259 -22.26 -9.27 20.58
C GLY A 259 -23.27 -8.24 20.07
N LYS A 260 -23.41 -7.11 20.77
CA LYS A 260 -24.35 -6.04 20.39
C LYS A 260 -23.84 -5.21 19.22
N ASP A 261 -22.53 -4.98 19.17
CA ASP A 261 -21.92 -4.06 18.22
C ASP A 261 -20.91 -4.78 17.34
N LEU A 262 -20.61 -4.18 16.19
CA LEU A 262 -19.65 -4.71 15.23
C LEU A 262 -18.35 -3.93 15.31
N HIS A 263 -17.27 -4.58 15.71
CA HIS A 263 -15.94 -4.08 15.38
C HIS A 263 -15.61 -4.47 13.94
N ILE A 264 -15.16 -3.50 13.16
CA ILE A 264 -14.69 -3.72 11.79
C ILE A 264 -13.32 -3.06 11.65
N SER A 265 -12.40 -3.77 11.01
CA SER A 265 -11.11 -3.19 10.63
C SER A 265 -10.70 -3.59 9.22
N VAL A 266 -9.91 -2.72 8.60
CA VAL A 266 -9.23 -2.99 7.34
C VAL A 266 -7.74 -2.73 7.51
N THR A 267 -6.91 -3.62 6.97
CA THR A 267 -5.46 -3.42 6.92
C THR A 267 -5.00 -3.48 5.46
N MET A 268 -4.36 -2.41 5.01
CA MET A 268 -3.87 -2.21 3.65
C MET A 268 -2.36 -1.97 3.68
N PRO A 269 -1.53 -3.01 3.45
CA PRO A 269 -0.08 -2.92 3.69
C PRO A 269 0.69 -2.20 2.57
N SER A 270 0.10 -2.02 1.38
CA SER A 270 0.82 -1.58 0.19
C SER A 270 0.15 -0.46 -0.61
N VAL A 271 -0.36 0.57 0.07
CA VAL A 271 -1.04 1.71 -0.57
C VAL A 271 -0.02 2.67 -1.19
N GLU A 272 0.01 2.75 -2.51
CA GLU A 272 0.91 3.63 -3.25
C GLU A 272 0.20 4.93 -3.63
N VAL A 273 0.43 5.98 -2.84
CA VAL A 273 -0.20 7.30 -3.05
C VAL A 273 0.82 8.42 -3.02
N ILE A 274 0.49 9.50 -3.72
CA ILE A 274 1.19 10.79 -3.69
C ILE A 274 0.32 11.79 -2.94
N ASP A 275 0.93 12.60 -2.09
CA ASP A 275 0.31 13.81 -1.56
C ASP A 275 0.27 14.88 -2.67
N CYS A 276 -0.66 14.73 -3.61
CA CYS A 276 -0.89 15.70 -4.69
C CYS A 276 -1.79 16.88 -4.27
N VAL A 277 -2.09 17.05 -2.98
CA VAL A 277 -3.01 18.10 -2.50
C VAL A 277 -2.26 19.11 -1.63
N PRO A 278 -2.34 20.43 -1.90
CA PRO A 278 -1.60 21.43 -1.15
C PRO A 278 -1.93 21.40 0.35
N PHE A 279 -0.97 20.96 1.17
CA PHE A 279 -0.73 21.20 2.61
C PHE A 279 -1.87 21.00 3.63
N TRP A 280 -3.14 20.87 3.23
CA TRP A 280 -4.30 20.86 4.13
C TRP A 280 -4.95 19.48 4.30
N LEU A 281 -4.55 18.49 3.50
CA LEU A 281 -5.12 17.13 3.53
C LEU A 281 -4.10 16.02 3.88
N SER A 282 -2.80 16.37 3.98
CA SER A 282 -1.67 15.42 3.99
C SER A 282 -1.38 14.69 5.31
N LYS A 283 -2.17 14.88 6.38
CA LYS A 283 -1.90 14.21 7.67
C LYS A 283 -2.89 13.11 8.06
N THR A 284 -3.89 12.84 7.24
CA THR A 284 -5.02 12.00 7.68
C THR A 284 -5.72 11.22 6.58
N MET A 285 -5.23 11.30 5.33
CA MET A 285 -5.92 10.68 4.19
C MET A 285 -5.39 9.30 3.81
N VAL A 286 -4.82 8.58 4.78
CA VAL A 286 -4.47 7.17 4.64
C VAL A 286 -5.21 6.37 5.70
#